data_AF-A0ABC8SSX5-F1
#
_entry.id   AF-A0ABC8SSX5-F1
#
_cell.length_a   1.000
_cell.length_b   1.000
_cell.length_c   1.000
_cell.angle_alpha   90.00
_cell.angle_beta   90.00
_cell.angle_gamma   90.00
#
_symmetry.space_group_name_H-M   'P 1'
#
loop_
_entity.id
_entity.type
_entity.pdbx_description
1 polymer ?
#
loop_
_entity_poly.entity_id
_entity_poly.type
_entity_poly.pdbx_seq_one_letter_code
_entity_poly.pdbx_strand_id
1 'polypeptide(L)'
;MAAVVVVEEEGDGEDLSGLLGEEYKGRKWRGSTRLVLLDERYSNRVAEEMPEAIKAVLIEGGKKSTTSTFELVRCKLTLFYSYWQKNEILEAVLPKDMIIPSAFETVGHIAHLNLRDEHLPYKKLIARVVLDKNQPKIQTVVNKIDAIHNDYRTMQLEVLAGNRSLVSTVVENGLRFHVDLATV
;
A
#
# COMPACT_ATOMS: atom_id res chain seq x y z
N MET A 1 -1.35 17.26 -7.90
CA MET A 1 -0.32 17.41 -8.97
C MET A 1 1.05 17.45 -8.30
N ALA A 2 2.05 16.72 -8.78
CA ALA A 2 3.39 16.71 -8.18
C ALA A 2 4.37 17.52 -9.06
N ALA A 3 5.30 18.23 -8.43
CA ALA A 3 6.33 18.99 -9.15
C ALA A 3 7.62 18.17 -9.17
N VAL A 4 8.24 18.04 -10.35
CA VAL A 4 9.55 17.39 -10.47
C VAL A 4 10.61 18.47 -10.57
N VAL A 5 11.60 18.44 -9.68
CA VAL A 5 12.83 19.24 -9.83
C VAL A 5 13.83 18.37 -10.57
N VAL A 6 14.17 18.76 -11.79
CA VAL A 6 15.26 18.11 -12.55
C VAL A 6 16.54 18.85 -12.20
N VAL A 7 17.53 18.12 -11.69
CA VAL A 7 18.90 18.58 -11.52
C VAL A 7 19.75 17.84 -12.54
N GLU A 8 20.21 18.55 -13.56
CA GLU A 8 21.23 18.01 -14.48
C GLU A 8 22.60 18.20 -13.84
N GLU A 9 23.23 17.08 -13.44
CA GLU A 9 24.64 17.06 -13.05
C GLU A 9 25.44 16.33 -14.13
N GLU A 10 26.16 17.09 -14.96
CA GLU A 10 27.32 16.57 -15.68
C GLU A 10 28.54 16.66 -14.76
N GLY A 11 28.67 15.74 -13.81
CA GLY A 11 29.76 15.77 -12.83
C GLY A 11 29.88 14.49 -12.02
N ASP A 12 31.11 14.16 -11.64
CA ASP A 12 31.50 12.86 -11.08
C ASP A 12 30.94 12.67 -9.65
N GLY A 13 29.79 12.00 -9.55
CA GLY A 13 29.19 11.40 -8.35
C GLY A 13 29.34 12.16 -7.03
N GLU A 14 28.40 13.07 -6.74
CA GLU A 14 28.34 13.82 -5.48
C GLU A 14 27.84 12.96 -4.29
N ASP A 15 28.34 13.30 -3.10
CA ASP A 15 27.95 12.70 -1.83
C ASP A 15 26.59 13.26 -1.36
N LEU A 16 25.55 12.44 -1.46
CA LEU A 16 24.16 12.80 -1.10
C LEU A 16 23.81 12.49 0.37
N SER A 17 24.82 12.20 1.21
CA SER A 17 24.68 11.90 2.64
C SER A 17 23.90 12.98 3.41
N GLY A 18 24.06 14.26 3.04
CA GLY A 18 23.32 15.37 3.65
C GLY A 18 21.81 15.38 3.36
N LEU A 19 21.36 14.75 2.26
CA LEU A 19 19.95 14.70 1.85
C LEU A 19 19.26 13.40 2.26
N LEU A 20 20.00 12.28 2.17
CA LEU A 20 19.46 10.92 2.34
C LEU A 20 19.86 10.30 3.68
N GLY A 21 20.60 11.03 4.51
CA GLY A 21 21.14 10.59 5.78
C GLY A 21 22.51 9.93 5.66
N GLU A 22 23.31 10.04 6.72
CA GLU A 22 24.67 9.47 6.86
C GLU A 22 24.71 7.95 6.62
N GLU A 23 23.58 7.25 6.76
CA GLU A 23 23.46 5.80 6.51
C GLU A 23 23.31 5.44 5.02
N TYR A 24 23.12 6.42 4.14
CA TYR A 24 22.94 6.19 2.71
C TYR A 24 24.25 5.77 2.03
N LYS A 25 24.51 4.45 1.99
CA LYS A 25 25.61 3.84 1.22
C LYS A 25 25.17 3.51 -0.22
N GLY A 26 24.57 4.47 -0.91
CA GLY A 26 24.09 4.29 -2.28
C GLY A 26 25.22 4.22 -3.31
N ARG A 27 25.08 3.37 -4.34
CA ARG A 27 25.95 3.38 -5.52
C ARG A 27 25.97 4.78 -6.13
N LYS A 28 27.15 5.27 -6.54
CA LYS A 28 27.34 6.52 -7.30
C LYS A 28 26.30 6.58 -8.43
N TRP A 29 25.33 7.48 -8.29
CA TRP A 29 24.34 7.75 -9.32
C TRP A 29 25.05 8.43 -10.49
N ARG A 30 24.77 7.98 -11.71
CA ARG A 30 25.26 8.60 -12.94
C ARG A 30 24.06 8.99 -13.80
N GLY A 31 23.76 10.28 -13.87
CA GLY A 31 22.67 10.86 -14.66
C GLY A 31 21.93 11.98 -13.91
N SER A 32 20.98 12.63 -14.61
CA SER A 32 20.15 13.71 -14.05
C SER A 32 19.33 13.21 -12.84
N THR A 33 19.45 13.88 -11.69
CA THR A 33 18.64 13.60 -10.50
C THR A 33 17.27 14.25 -10.65
N ARG A 34 16.20 13.48 -10.41
CA ARG A 34 14.82 13.98 -10.46
C ARG A 34 14.18 13.83 -9.08
N LEU A 35 13.80 14.94 -8.46
CA LEU A 35 13.10 14.97 -7.18
C LEU A 35 11.61 15.18 -7.41
N VAL A 36 10.74 14.49 -6.67
CA VAL A 36 9.28 14.64 -6.79
C VAL A 36 8.70 15.24 -5.51
N LEU A 37 8.05 16.38 -5.63
CA LEU A 37 7.32 17.02 -4.55
C LEU A 37 5.91 16.42 -4.42
N LEU A 38 5.69 15.67 -3.34
CA LEU A 38 4.42 14.98 -3.07
C LEU A 38 3.40 15.83 -2.32
N ASP A 39 3.81 16.94 -1.70
CA ASP A 39 2.88 17.82 -0.99
C ASP A 39 2.15 18.73 -1.98
N GLU A 40 0.86 18.45 -2.15
CA GLU A 40 -0.01 19.14 -3.10
C GLU A 40 -0.18 20.64 -2.77
N ARG A 41 0.04 21.07 -1.53
CA ARG A 41 -0.07 22.48 -1.10
C ARG A 41 0.92 23.40 -1.84
N TYR A 42 2.01 22.82 -2.33
CA TYR A 42 3.10 23.53 -3.00
C TYR A 42 3.13 23.28 -4.51
N SER A 43 2.17 22.52 -5.06
CA SER A 43 2.13 22.11 -6.47
C SER A 43 2.04 23.26 -7.49
N ASN A 44 1.61 24.45 -7.06
CA ASN A 44 1.44 25.65 -7.89
C ASN A 44 2.24 26.85 -7.40
N ARG A 45 3.13 26.66 -6.42
CA ARG A 45 3.88 27.75 -5.81
C ARG A 45 5.23 27.94 -6.48
N VAL A 46 5.70 29.19 -6.50
CA VAL A 46 7.02 29.55 -6.99
C VAL A 46 8.07 29.08 -5.97
N ALA A 47 9.31 28.84 -6.40
CA ALA A 47 10.41 28.38 -5.54
C ALA A 47 10.59 29.23 -4.25
N GLU A 48 10.21 30.51 -4.29
CA GLU A 48 10.28 31.45 -3.15
C GLU A 48 9.21 31.22 -2.07
N GLU A 49 8.13 30.50 -2.35
CA GLU A 49 7.09 30.16 -1.35
C GLU A 49 7.24 28.75 -0.79
N MET A 50 8.32 28.05 -1.16
CA MET A 50 8.61 26.71 -0.68
C MET A 50 9.08 26.71 0.78
N PRO A 51 8.92 25.58 1.51
CA PRO A 51 9.52 25.39 2.83
C PRO A 51 11.03 25.66 2.80
N GLU A 52 11.56 26.21 3.90
CA GLU A 52 13.00 26.55 4.02
C GLU A 52 13.91 25.36 3.73
N ALA A 53 13.50 24.14 4.09
CA ALA A 53 14.23 22.92 3.77
C ALA A 53 14.44 22.74 2.25
N ILE A 54 13.41 22.99 1.43
CA ILE A 54 13.50 22.83 -0.03
C ILE A 54 14.31 23.97 -0.64
N LYS A 55 14.17 25.19 -0.11
CA LYS A 55 15.00 26.34 -0.52
C LYS A 55 16.47 26.12 -0.23
N ALA A 56 16.79 25.56 0.95
CA ALA A 56 18.16 25.23 1.33
C ALA A 56 18.77 24.23 0.34
N VAL A 57 18.03 23.18 -0.05
CA VAL A 57 18.47 22.20 -1.06
C VAL A 57 18.72 22.86 -2.42
N LEU A 58 17.83 23.76 -2.85
CA LEU A 58 17.99 24.49 -4.13
C LEU A 58 19.22 25.42 -4.11
N ILE A 59 19.50 26.08 -2.97
CA ILE A 59 20.63 27.01 -2.82
C ILE A 59 21.96 26.26 -2.65
N GLU A 60 21.96 25.14 -1.93
CA GLU A 60 23.16 24.35 -1.65
C GLU A 60 23.66 23.63 -2.91
N GLY A 61 22.76 23.10 -3.73
CA GLY A 61 23.09 22.53 -5.04
C GLY A 61 23.67 23.58 -6.02
N GLY A 62 23.29 24.85 -5.90
CA GLY A 62 23.81 25.94 -6.75
C GLY A 62 25.18 26.49 -6.32
N LYS A 63 25.68 26.18 -5.12
CA LYS A 63 26.96 26.68 -4.60
C LYS A 63 28.16 25.77 -4.91
N LYS A 64 27.93 24.49 -5.22
CA LYS A 64 28.99 23.49 -5.47
C LYS A 64 29.37 23.35 -6.95
N SER A 65 28.47 23.69 -7.88
CA SER A 65 28.74 23.64 -9.31
C SER A 65 28.19 24.88 -10.00
N THR A 66 29.01 25.56 -10.80
CA THR A 66 28.70 26.81 -11.51
C THR A 66 27.68 26.63 -12.66
N THR A 67 27.00 25.49 -12.76
CA THR A 67 26.13 25.15 -13.91
C THR A 67 24.85 24.36 -13.59
N SER A 68 24.49 24.13 -12.32
CA SER A 68 23.27 23.37 -12.01
C SER A 68 22.00 24.21 -12.25
N THR A 69 21.40 24.08 -13.43
CA THR A 69 20.08 24.63 -13.75
C THR A 69 19.00 23.69 -13.22
N PHE A 70 18.24 24.14 -12.22
CA PHE A 70 17.05 23.41 -11.76
C PHE A 70 15.82 23.89 -12.52
N GLU A 71 15.03 22.95 -13.03
CA GLU A 71 13.74 23.25 -13.67
C GLU A 71 12.60 22.64 -12.86
N LEU A 72 11.56 23.44 -12.60
CA LEU A 72 10.33 22.98 -11.97
C LEU A 72 9.35 22.53 -13.07
N VAL A 73 9.20 21.22 -13.22
CA VAL A 73 8.34 20.63 -14.25
C VAL A 73 7.08 20.06 -13.62
N ARG A 74 5.91 20.37 -14.20
CA ARG A 74 4.64 19.73 -13.80
C ARG A 74 4.62 18.29 -14.26
N CYS A 75 4.42 17.35 -13.34
CA CYS A 75 4.25 15.94 -13.70
C CYS A 75 2.84 15.42 -13.37
N LYS A 76 2.36 14.52 -14.24
CA LYS A 76 1.14 13.76 -14.00
C LYS A 76 1.53 12.43 -13.36
N LEU A 77 1.35 12.32 -12.04
CA LEU A 77 1.49 11.06 -11.32
C LEU A 77 0.20 10.25 -11.49
N THR A 78 0.33 9.01 -11.98
CA THR A 78 -0.80 8.07 -12.11
C THR A 78 -0.58 6.93 -11.13
N LEU A 79 -1.41 6.88 -10.09
CA LEU A 79 -1.38 5.82 -9.09
C LEU A 79 -2.35 4.72 -9.50
N PHE A 80 -1.84 3.49 -9.61
CA PHE A 80 -2.65 2.33 -9.93
C PHE A 80 -3.22 1.69 -8.67
N TYR A 81 -4.18 0.79 -8.86
CA TYR A 81 -4.77 -0.01 -7.78
C TYR A 81 -3.71 -0.63 -6.87
N SER A 82 -2.59 -1.11 -7.41
CA SER A 82 -1.49 -1.74 -6.66
C SER A 82 -0.87 -0.83 -5.58
N TYR A 83 -0.86 0.48 -5.78
CA TYR A 83 -0.27 1.45 -4.84
C TYR A 83 -1.06 1.55 -3.54
N TRP A 84 -2.38 1.60 -3.65
CA TRP A 84 -3.28 1.87 -2.52
C TRP A 84 -3.31 0.70 -1.54
N GLN A 85 -3.37 1.01 -0.25
CA GLN A 85 -3.57 0.00 0.78
C GLN A 85 -5.02 -0.49 0.79
N LYS A 86 -5.22 -1.70 1.32
CA LYS A 86 -6.54 -2.32 1.43
C LYS A 86 -7.56 -1.38 2.08
N ASN A 87 -7.20 -0.76 3.21
CA ASN A 87 -8.12 0.10 3.96
C ASN A 87 -8.50 1.35 3.17
N GLU A 88 -7.55 2.00 2.49
CA GLU A 88 -7.81 3.18 1.65
C GLU A 88 -8.76 2.85 0.49
N ILE A 89 -8.59 1.67 -0.13
CA ILE A 89 -9.49 1.22 -1.18
C ILE A 89 -10.88 0.99 -0.62
N LEU A 90 -10.99 0.28 0.52
CA LEU A 90 -12.28 0.03 1.15
C LEU A 90 -12.97 1.33 1.56
N GLU A 91 -12.24 2.31 2.09
CA GLU A 91 -12.77 3.63 2.42
C GLU A 91 -13.34 4.37 1.20
N ALA A 92 -12.65 4.26 0.05
CA ALA A 92 -13.06 4.94 -1.17
C ALA A 92 -14.29 4.31 -1.86
N VAL A 93 -14.50 3.00 -1.70
CA VAL A 93 -15.56 2.24 -2.40
C VAL A 93 -16.78 1.93 -1.54
N LEU A 94 -16.64 2.01 -0.22
CA LEU A 94 -17.72 1.76 0.73
C LEU A 94 -18.43 3.07 1.12
N PRO A 95 -19.67 3.01 1.64
CA PRO A 95 -20.37 4.19 2.15
C PRO A 95 -19.58 4.89 3.26
N LYS A 96 -19.59 6.24 3.28
CA LYS A 96 -18.80 7.06 4.23
C LYS A 96 -19.11 6.82 5.70
N ASP A 97 -20.35 6.43 6.01
CA ASP A 97 -20.81 6.21 7.38
C ASP A 97 -20.57 4.76 7.86
N MET A 98 -19.97 3.91 7.03
CA MET A 98 -19.77 2.49 7.32
C MET A 98 -18.40 2.24 7.95
N ILE A 99 -18.36 1.40 8.97
CA ILE A 99 -17.11 0.98 9.61
C ILE A 99 -16.37 0.03 8.66
N ILE A 100 -15.10 0.31 8.38
CA ILE A 100 -14.32 -0.53 7.46
C ILE A 100 -13.89 -1.82 8.19
N PRO A 101 -14.17 -3.02 7.64
CA PRO A 101 -13.64 -4.26 8.19
C PRO A 101 -12.14 -4.38 7.88
N SER A 102 -11.33 -3.86 8.79
CA SER A 102 -9.87 -3.78 8.66
C SER A 102 -9.15 -5.07 9.07
N ALA A 103 -9.73 -5.87 9.97
CA ALA A 103 -9.15 -7.11 10.47
C ALA A 103 -9.80 -8.34 9.83
N PHE A 104 -8.99 -9.37 9.60
CA PHE A 104 -9.44 -10.70 9.21
C PHE A 104 -8.48 -11.74 9.80
N GLU A 105 -8.98 -12.96 10.00
CA GLU A 105 -8.18 -14.08 10.48
C GLU A 105 -7.63 -14.88 9.31
N THR A 106 -6.49 -15.55 9.49
CA THR A 106 -5.86 -16.36 8.45
C THR A 106 -5.70 -17.81 8.89
N VAL A 107 -6.16 -18.72 8.04
CA VAL A 107 -6.00 -20.17 8.19
C VAL A 107 -5.25 -20.68 6.97
N GLY A 108 -3.93 -20.66 7.04
CA GLY A 108 -3.05 -20.92 5.89
C GLY A 108 -3.34 -19.95 4.74
N HIS A 109 -3.88 -20.44 3.61
CA HIS A 109 -4.23 -19.60 2.46
C HIS A 109 -5.67 -19.04 2.48
N ILE A 110 -6.42 -19.31 3.53
CA ILE A 110 -7.82 -18.90 3.67
C ILE A 110 -7.88 -17.65 4.56
N ALA A 111 -8.51 -16.59 4.08
CA ALA A 111 -8.85 -15.43 4.89
C ALA A 111 -10.30 -15.52 5.37
N HIS A 112 -10.50 -15.43 6.67
CA HIS A 112 -11.80 -15.47 7.32
C HIS A 112 -12.23 -14.05 7.72
N LEU A 113 -13.29 -13.56 7.07
CA LEU A 113 -13.93 -12.29 7.37
C LEU A 113 -15.04 -12.47 8.41
N ASN A 114 -15.18 -11.45 9.26
CA ASN A 114 -16.29 -11.31 10.18
C ASN A 114 -17.11 -10.06 9.79
N LEU A 115 -17.97 -10.24 8.79
CA LEU A 115 -18.81 -9.16 8.26
C LEU A 115 -20.10 -9.02 9.08
N ARG A 116 -20.37 -7.80 9.54
CA ARG A 116 -21.65 -7.40 10.15
C ARG A 116 -22.74 -7.25 9.08
N ASP A 117 -23.99 -7.19 9.51
CA ASP A 117 -25.16 -7.01 8.64
C ASP A 117 -25.03 -5.82 7.67
N GLU A 118 -24.47 -4.71 8.15
CA GLU A 118 -24.19 -3.50 7.35
C GLU A 118 -23.24 -3.77 6.17
N HIS A 119 -22.32 -4.73 6.31
CA HIS A 119 -21.35 -5.09 5.28
C HIS A 119 -21.88 -6.11 4.26
N LEU A 120 -22.96 -6.83 4.57
CA LEU A 120 -23.46 -7.93 3.74
C LEU A 120 -23.78 -7.52 2.29
N PRO A 121 -24.34 -6.34 2.00
CA PRO A 121 -24.54 -5.89 0.62
C PRO A 121 -23.22 -5.77 -0.17
N TYR A 122 -22.11 -5.50 0.52
CA TYR A 122 -20.78 -5.28 -0.05
C TYR A 122 -19.83 -6.47 0.13
N LYS A 123 -20.31 -7.59 0.67
CA LYS A 123 -19.45 -8.74 1.07
C LYS A 123 -18.52 -9.24 -0.03
N LYS A 124 -19.03 -9.33 -1.27
CA LYS A 124 -18.23 -9.78 -2.43
C LYS A 124 -17.16 -8.76 -2.83
N LEU A 125 -17.48 -7.47 -2.72
CA LEU A 125 -16.54 -6.39 -3.02
C LEU A 125 -15.41 -6.40 -1.99
N ILE A 126 -15.75 -6.43 -0.70
CA ILE A 126 -14.78 -6.48 0.40
C ILE A 126 -13.88 -7.70 0.25
N ALA A 127 -14.47 -8.88 0.00
CA ALA A 127 -13.72 -10.11 -0.20
C ALA A 127 -12.78 -10.05 -1.41
N ARG A 128 -13.19 -9.38 -2.50
CA ARG A 128 -12.34 -9.21 -3.66
C ARG A 128 -11.13 -8.33 -3.36
N VAL A 129 -11.33 -7.22 -2.67
CA VAL A 129 -10.21 -6.32 -2.27
C VAL A 129 -9.25 -7.04 -1.32
N VAL A 130 -9.77 -7.82 -0.36
CA VAL A 130 -8.93 -8.64 0.54
C VAL A 130 -8.13 -9.66 -0.25
N LEU A 131 -8.76 -10.38 -1.18
CA LEU A 131 -8.07 -11.35 -2.02
C LEU A 131 -6.94 -10.68 -2.80
N ASP A 132 -7.26 -9.65 -3.59
CA ASP A 132 -6.32 -8.97 -4.49
C ASP A 132 -5.13 -8.35 -3.74
N LYS A 133 -5.33 -7.85 -2.51
CA LYS A 133 -4.27 -7.25 -1.68
C LYS A 133 -3.41 -8.23 -0.92
N ASN A 134 -3.82 -9.48 -0.83
CA ASN A 134 -3.11 -10.51 -0.09
C ASN A 134 -2.61 -11.66 -0.97
N GLN A 135 -2.72 -11.54 -2.30
CA GLN A 135 -2.09 -12.48 -3.24
C GLN A 135 -0.56 -12.44 -3.13
N PRO A 136 0.13 -13.59 -3.31
CA PRO A 136 -0.41 -14.93 -3.54
C PRO A 136 -0.71 -15.72 -2.25
N LYS A 137 -0.51 -15.11 -1.08
CA LYS A 137 -0.63 -15.78 0.23
C LYS A 137 -2.06 -16.24 0.51
N ILE A 138 -3.03 -15.36 0.25
CA ILE A 138 -4.45 -15.67 0.36
C ILE A 138 -4.99 -16.06 -1.00
N GLN A 139 -5.69 -17.19 -1.05
CA GLN A 139 -6.29 -17.75 -2.26
C GLN A 139 -7.81 -17.92 -2.15
N THR A 140 -8.34 -18.00 -0.93
CA THR A 140 -9.78 -18.09 -0.64
C THR A 140 -10.14 -17.07 0.42
N VAL A 141 -11.25 -16.37 0.23
CA VAL A 141 -11.84 -15.50 1.25
C VAL A 141 -13.22 -16.02 1.59
N VAL A 142 -13.45 -16.24 2.88
CA VAL A 142 -14.71 -16.77 3.43
C VAL A 142 -15.28 -15.79 4.45
N ASN A 143 -16.57 -15.90 4.72
CA ASN A 143 -17.24 -15.17 5.78
C ASN A 143 -18.02 -16.12 6.68
N LYS A 144 -18.04 -15.83 7.97
CA LYS A 144 -18.90 -16.53 8.94
C LYS A 144 -20.36 -16.21 8.69
N ILE A 145 -21.23 -17.23 8.70
CA ILE A 145 -22.67 -17.04 8.75
C ILE A 145 -23.21 -17.46 10.14
N ASP A 146 -24.10 -16.64 10.71
CA ASP A 146 -24.48 -16.66 12.14
C ASP A 146 -25.43 -17.79 12.58
N ALA A 147 -25.67 -18.81 11.75
CA ALA A 147 -26.50 -19.95 12.14
C ALA A 147 -25.70 -20.97 12.96
N ILE A 148 -25.41 -20.66 14.23
CA ILE A 148 -24.98 -21.67 15.22
C ILE A 148 -26.24 -22.46 15.64
N HIS A 149 -26.54 -23.53 14.90
CA HIS A 149 -27.70 -24.38 15.18
C HIS A 149 -27.37 -25.87 15.35
N ASN A 150 -26.16 -26.20 15.80
CA ASN A 150 -25.79 -27.59 16.08
C ASN A 150 -25.07 -27.73 17.44
N ASP A 151 -25.28 -28.87 18.10
CA ASP A 151 -24.69 -29.24 19.40
C ASP A 151 -23.15 -29.21 19.44
N TYR A 152 -22.52 -29.17 18.25
CA TYR A 152 -21.07 -29.23 18.05
C TYR A 152 -20.41 -27.85 17.80
N ARG A 153 -21.16 -26.73 17.83
CA ARG A 153 -20.64 -25.37 17.57
C ARG A 153 -19.91 -25.21 16.22
N THR A 154 -20.30 -25.97 15.22
CA THR A 154 -19.79 -25.89 13.85
C THR A 154 -20.09 -24.51 13.27
N MET A 155 -19.05 -23.80 12.81
CA MET A 155 -19.19 -22.51 12.15
C MET A 155 -19.52 -22.74 10.67
N GLN A 156 -20.69 -22.30 10.22
CA GLN A 156 -20.99 -22.33 8.79
C GLN A 156 -20.24 -21.18 8.09
N LEU A 157 -19.58 -21.50 6.97
CA LEU A 157 -18.77 -20.58 6.20
C LEU A 157 -19.34 -20.40 4.80
N GLU A 158 -19.43 -19.16 4.35
CA GLU A 158 -19.74 -18.81 2.97
C GLU A 158 -18.46 -18.38 2.24
N VAL A 159 -18.16 -19.02 1.10
CA VAL A 159 -17.06 -18.59 0.23
C VAL A 159 -17.46 -17.33 -0.55
N LEU A 160 -16.71 -16.25 -0.37
CA LEU A 160 -16.98 -14.95 -1.00
C LEU A 160 -16.09 -14.68 -2.23
N ALA A 161 -14.84 -15.12 -2.22
CA ALA A 161 -13.90 -14.93 -3.33
C ALA A 161 -12.80 -16.00 -3.37
N GLY A 162 -12.18 -16.19 -4.54
CA GLY A 162 -10.99 -17.04 -4.68
C GLY A 162 -11.24 -18.42 -5.31
N ASN A 163 -10.36 -19.38 -5.04
CA ASN A 163 -10.39 -20.72 -5.65
C ASN A 163 -11.40 -21.70 -5.01
N ARG A 164 -12.12 -21.26 -3.97
CA ARG A 164 -13.15 -22.03 -3.24
C ARG A 164 -12.63 -23.24 -2.46
N SER A 165 -11.32 -23.39 -2.30
CA SER A 165 -10.74 -24.42 -1.43
C SER A 165 -10.92 -24.03 0.04
N LEU A 166 -11.50 -24.94 0.83
CA LEU A 166 -11.63 -24.85 2.30
C LEU A 166 -10.62 -25.73 3.05
N VAL A 167 -9.82 -26.50 2.30
CA VAL A 167 -8.73 -27.31 2.83
C VAL A 167 -7.46 -26.48 2.81
N SER A 168 -6.79 -26.33 3.95
CA SER A 168 -5.60 -25.51 4.09
C SER A 168 -4.56 -26.20 4.98
N THR A 169 -3.29 -25.76 4.85
CA THR A 169 -2.21 -26.19 5.73
C THR A 169 -1.77 -25.02 6.59
N VAL A 170 -1.83 -25.19 7.90
CA VAL A 170 -1.41 -24.20 8.88
C VAL A 170 -0.08 -24.64 9.49
N VAL A 171 0.83 -23.69 9.70
CA VAL A 171 2.08 -23.94 10.40
C VAL A 171 2.03 -23.20 11.73
N GLU A 172 2.04 -23.93 12.83
CA GLU A 172 2.03 -23.36 14.18
C GLU A 172 3.13 -24.03 15.00
N ASN A 173 4.01 -23.23 15.60
CA ASN A 173 5.17 -23.71 16.38
C ASN A 173 6.04 -24.75 15.63
N GLY A 174 6.15 -24.61 14.30
CA GLY A 174 6.92 -25.53 13.44
C GLY A 174 6.19 -26.83 13.07
N LEU A 175 4.99 -27.07 13.59
CA LEU A 175 4.14 -28.20 13.24
C LEU A 175 3.20 -27.82 12.10
N ARG A 176 2.98 -28.77 11.17
CA ARG A 176 2.08 -28.60 10.03
C ARG A 176 0.77 -29.32 10.31
N PHE A 177 -0.32 -28.59 10.25
CA PHE A 177 -1.68 -29.09 10.43
C PHE A 177 -2.44 -28.99 9.12
N HIS A 178 -3.06 -30.10 8.70
CA HIS A 178 -4.01 -30.10 7.60
C HIS A 178 -5.40 -29.89 8.18
N VAL A 179 -6.06 -28.79 7.79
CA VAL A 179 -7.36 -28.38 8.31
C VAL A 179 -8.33 -28.27 7.16
N ASP A 180 -9.48 -28.92 7.29
CA ASP A 180 -10.61 -28.76 6.38
C ASP A 180 -11.72 -27.99 7.10
N LEU A 181 -11.90 -26.72 6.74
CA LEU A 181 -12.90 -25.84 7.36
C LEU A 181 -14.35 -26.21 6.99
N ALA A 182 -14.57 -27.11 6.03
CA ALA A 182 -15.92 -27.57 5.68
C ALA A 182 -16.46 -28.65 6.65
N THR A 183 -15.56 -29.37 7.32
CA THR A 183 -15.90 -30.56 8.12
C THR A 183 -15.69 -30.39 9.62
N VAL A 184 -15.26 -29.21 10.08
CA VAL A 184 -14.96 -28.88 11.49
C VAL A 184 -16.19 -28.33 12.20
#